data_AF-A0A929SIZ0-F1
#
_entry.id   AF-A0A929SIZ0-F1
#
_cell.length_a   1.000
_cell.length_b   1.000
_cell.length_c   1.000
_cell.angle_alpha   90.00
_cell.angle_beta   90.00
_cell.angle_gamma   90.00
#
_symmetry.space_group_name_H-M   'P 1'
#
loop_
_entity.id
_entity.type
_entity.pdbx_description
1 polymer ?
#
loop_
_entity_poly.entity_id
_entity_poly.type
_entity_poly.pdbx_seq_one_letter_code
_entity_poly.pdbx_strand_id
1 'polypeptide(L)'
;DYSDNVDADWFPDAAADLLLNHYKKHIPNGITYVGGAGSDRITGTDYDDILYGHDKEGKDDDEATDTLVGGKGSDKLYGGKGDDILVGHTGSMIDDNIRDELYGGDGFDTYYVGDKDVIFDSDGKGKVVLENKELTGGIYDENQNAYLSPDKTLKYYLSGNETTLIVKDIVSGKTVIIDNYSKDKKSLGIELSQAPLEEIAILSDTTGSMGLAIDSVKTQAMDIVNLAFSRDANARIGVFGYNDPGVQTFTHLTNDKNAVLSAINSLYASGGGDWPEMTWHGVYNAAMSNWSEKSVKRLFVFGDAPAKDEEFKQAALDALSGKNISMISGSAPGGSTSTAGVGRGAIEVYAIQTGGGKEVSSDFKELAQKSGGKFINLEEYNARDYSVADAIYDSINSGTAKDDVLKGNEKNNRIEAGAGNDKIYGGKGDDVITGGAGDDTIYGEEGA
;
A
#
# COMPACT_ATOMS: atom_id res chain seq x y z
N ASP A 1 -11.55 -27.65 -47.59
CA ASP A 1 -12.00 -28.86 -48.31
C ASP A 1 -10.76 -29.70 -48.61
N TYR A 2 -10.88 -31.02 -48.41
CA TYR A 2 -9.85 -32.08 -48.26
C TYR A 2 -9.13 -32.09 -46.91
N SER A 3 -9.53 -32.88 -45.90
CA SER A 3 -9.58 -34.35 -45.74
C SER A 3 -8.21 -35.02 -45.72
N ASP A 4 -7.84 -35.64 -44.60
CA ASP A 4 -7.26 -36.97 -44.61
C ASP A 4 -7.53 -37.71 -43.28
N ASN A 5 -7.98 -38.94 -43.44
CA ASN A 5 -8.34 -39.91 -42.41
C ASN A 5 -7.09 -40.41 -41.67
N VAL A 6 -7.21 -40.65 -40.35
CA VAL A 6 -6.46 -41.75 -39.73
C VAL A 6 -7.34 -42.49 -38.73
N ASP A 7 -7.34 -43.81 -38.90
CA ASP A 7 -8.21 -44.81 -38.29
C ASP A 7 -8.19 -44.86 -36.75
N ALA A 8 -9.36 -45.14 -36.20
CA ALA A 8 -9.52 -45.67 -34.85
C ALA A 8 -9.43 -47.20 -34.91
N ASP A 9 -8.51 -47.80 -34.15
CA ASP A 9 -8.75 -49.01 -33.35
C ASP A 9 -7.48 -49.46 -32.61
N TRP A 10 -7.70 -50.11 -31.46
CA TRP A 10 -6.77 -50.84 -30.56
C TRP A 10 -6.10 -50.07 -29.40
N PHE A 11 -6.63 -50.22 -28.16
CA PHE A 11 -6.18 -51.20 -27.15
C PHE A 11 -7.20 -51.33 -25.97
N PRO A 12 -7.22 -52.47 -25.24
CA PRO A 12 -8.27 -52.88 -24.30
C PRO A 12 -8.02 -52.47 -22.83
N ASP A 13 -9.11 -52.42 -22.06
CA ASP A 13 -9.22 -52.02 -20.65
C ASP A 13 -8.37 -52.85 -19.66
N ALA A 14 -7.67 -52.13 -18.77
CA ALA A 14 -7.85 -52.23 -17.31
C ALA A 14 -6.82 -51.33 -16.57
N ALA A 15 -7.13 -50.03 -16.42
CA ALA A 15 -6.67 -49.09 -15.37
C ALA A 15 -6.74 -47.58 -15.77
N ALA A 16 -7.61 -47.17 -16.70
CA ALA A 16 -7.67 -45.77 -17.18
C ALA A 16 -8.86 -44.95 -16.64
N ASP A 17 -9.64 -45.50 -15.70
CA ASP A 17 -10.99 -45.02 -15.38
C ASP A 17 -11.07 -43.95 -14.27
N LEU A 18 -9.99 -43.19 -14.00
CA LEU A 18 -10.00 -42.19 -12.92
C LEU A 18 -9.31 -40.84 -13.19
N LEU A 19 -8.74 -40.58 -14.38
CA LEU A 19 -8.12 -39.27 -14.68
C LEU A 19 -8.18 -38.81 -16.15
N LEU A 20 -8.92 -39.46 -17.03
CA LEU A 20 -8.92 -39.08 -18.45
C LEU A 20 -10.29 -39.36 -19.09
N ASN A 21 -11.18 -38.36 -19.16
CA ASN A 21 -12.25 -38.30 -20.16
C ASN A 21 -13.06 -36.99 -20.07
N HIS A 22 -12.54 -35.93 -20.69
CA HIS A 22 -13.37 -35.05 -21.52
C HIS A 22 -12.73 -34.69 -22.88
N TYR A 23 -11.53 -35.22 -23.19
CA TYR A 23 -10.91 -35.11 -24.51
C TYR A 23 -11.36 -36.25 -25.42
N LYS A 24 -12.49 -36.03 -26.11
CA LYS A 24 -12.86 -36.56 -27.44
C LYS A 24 -14.35 -36.28 -27.66
N LYS A 25 -14.68 -35.03 -27.93
CA LYS A 25 -15.94 -34.69 -28.58
C LYS A 25 -15.67 -33.50 -29.47
N HIS A 26 -16.14 -33.58 -30.71
CA HIS A 26 -16.23 -32.44 -31.60
C HIS A 26 -16.62 -31.20 -30.80
N ILE A 27 -15.85 -30.14 -30.92
CA ILE A 27 -16.36 -28.80 -30.70
C ILE A 27 -17.37 -28.60 -31.83
N PRO A 28 -18.69 -28.59 -31.60
CA PRO A 28 -19.63 -28.41 -32.69
C PRO A 28 -19.51 -26.95 -33.14
N ASN A 29 -18.81 -26.74 -34.25
CA ASN A 29 -18.63 -25.46 -34.98
C ASN A 29 -17.52 -24.49 -34.51
N GLY A 30 -16.79 -24.78 -33.43
CA GLY A 30 -15.56 -24.04 -33.08
C GLY A 30 -14.29 -24.63 -33.72
N ILE A 31 -13.16 -23.99 -33.49
CA ILE A 31 -11.88 -24.26 -34.13
C ILE A 31 -10.78 -24.62 -33.12
N THR A 32 -9.80 -25.37 -33.59
CA THR A 32 -8.48 -25.42 -32.98
C THR A 32 -7.51 -24.80 -33.96
N TYR A 33 -6.86 -23.70 -33.56
CA TYR A 33 -5.90 -23.00 -34.39
C TYR A 33 -4.54 -22.94 -33.70
N VAL A 34 -3.48 -23.09 -34.50
CA VAL A 34 -2.09 -23.11 -34.05
C VAL A 34 -1.35 -22.06 -34.89
N GLY A 35 -0.75 -21.08 -34.23
CA GLY A 35 0.11 -20.09 -34.87
C GLY A 35 1.34 -20.72 -35.52
N GLY A 36 1.89 -20.00 -36.49
CA GLY A 36 3.15 -20.32 -37.12
C GLY A 36 4.32 -19.65 -36.38
N ALA A 37 5.42 -19.45 -37.08
CA ALA A 37 6.54 -18.68 -36.55
C ALA A 37 6.29 -17.17 -36.72
N GLY A 38 6.76 -16.39 -35.75
CA GLY A 38 6.61 -14.94 -35.64
C GLY A 38 5.25 -14.54 -35.07
N SER A 39 5.09 -13.24 -34.83
CA SER A 39 3.89 -12.68 -34.21
C SER A 39 2.61 -12.94 -35.01
N ASP A 40 1.73 -13.75 -34.44
CA ASP A 40 0.45 -14.11 -35.01
C ASP A 40 -0.71 -13.33 -34.40
N ARG A 41 -1.77 -13.20 -35.21
CA ARG A 41 -3.04 -12.63 -34.75
C ARG A 41 -4.16 -13.58 -35.08
N ILE A 42 -4.67 -14.24 -34.05
CA ILE A 42 -5.67 -15.29 -34.14
C ILE A 42 -6.96 -14.80 -33.52
N THR A 43 -8.07 -15.05 -34.20
CA THR A 43 -9.41 -14.74 -33.69
C THR A 43 -10.28 -15.95 -33.88
N GLY A 44 -10.87 -16.41 -32.79
CA GLY A 44 -11.83 -17.50 -32.79
C GLY A 44 -13.19 -17.07 -33.33
N THR A 45 -14.20 -17.80 -32.91
CA THR A 45 -15.53 -17.88 -33.48
C THR A 45 -16.56 -17.47 -32.43
N ASP A 46 -17.81 -17.87 -32.63
CA ASP A 46 -18.89 -17.70 -31.66
C ASP A 46 -19.09 -18.99 -30.81
N TYR A 47 -18.15 -19.94 -30.87
CA TYR A 47 -18.20 -21.25 -30.23
C TYR A 47 -16.89 -21.51 -29.49
N ASP A 48 -16.90 -22.43 -28.52
CA ASP A 48 -15.73 -22.84 -27.75
C ASP A 48 -14.50 -23.13 -28.63
N ASP A 49 -13.43 -22.37 -28.52
CA ASP A 49 -12.24 -22.48 -29.34
C ASP A 49 -11.00 -22.88 -28.53
N ILE A 50 -9.98 -23.39 -29.24
CA ILE A 50 -8.66 -23.65 -28.66
C ILE A 50 -7.61 -22.98 -29.54
N LEU A 51 -6.99 -21.92 -29.04
CA LEU A 51 -6.05 -21.09 -29.78
C LEU A 51 -4.66 -21.20 -29.16
N TYR A 52 -3.65 -21.50 -29.97
CA TYR A 52 -2.24 -21.51 -29.58
C TYR A 52 -1.49 -20.45 -30.39
N GLY A 53 -0.69 -19.62 -29.72
CA GLY A 53 0.27 -18.70 -30.36
C GLY A 53 1.41 -19.47 -31.02
N HIS A 54 1.87 -20.53 -30.36
CA HIS A 54 2.93 -21.40 -30.84
C HIS A 54 2.43 -22.79 -31.29
N ASP A 55 3.36 -23.67 -31.72
CA ASP A 55 3.04 -25.06 -32.05
C ASP A 55 2.49 -25.85 -30.86
N LYS A 56 1.54 -26.76 -31.07
CA LYS A 56 0.86 -27.48 -29.95
C LYS A 56 1.80 -28.25 -29.00
N GLU A 57 3.04 -28.54 -29.43
CA GLU A 57 4.05 -29.23 -28.62
C GLU A 57 5.04 -28.30 -27.89
N GLY A 58 4.98 -26.97 -28.14
CA GLY A 58 5.88 -25.98 -27.54
C GLY A 58 7.33 -26.06 -28.03
N LYS A 59 7.57 -26.68 -29.19
CA LYS A 59 8.91 -26.95 -29.72
C LYS A 59 9.40 -25.87 -30.68
N ASP A 60 8.48 -25.14 -31.31
CA ASP A 60 8.77 -24.09 -32.28
C ASP A 60 8.43 -22.69 -31.74
N ASP A 61 8.21 -22.57 -30.43
CA ASP A 61 7.99 -21.30 -29.75
C ASP A 61 9.23 -20.41 -29.87
N ASP A 62 9.09 -19.36 -30.69
CA ASP A 62 10.14 -18.43 -31.07
C ASP A 62 10.14 -17.14 -30.24
N GLU A 63 9.42 -17.14 -29.10
CA GLU A 63 9.29 -16.01 -28.17
C GLU A 63 8.66 -14.76 -28.82
N ALA A 64 7.95 -14.93 -29.94
CA ALA A 64 7.26 -13.83 -30.61
C ALA A 64 6.00 -13.41 -29.83
N THR A 65 5.63 -12.14 -29.95
CA THR A 65 4.38 -11.62 -29.36
C THR A 65 3.19 -12.04 -30.20
N ASP A 66 2.28 -12.81 -29.63
CA ASP A 66 1.03 -13.23 -30.26
C ASP A 66 -0.17 -12.46 -29.74
N THR A 67 -1.24 -12.42 -30.55
CA THR A 67 -2.53 -11.89 -30.14
C THR A 67 -3.63 -12.92 -30.37
N LEU A 68 -4.17 -13.44 -29.29
CA LEU A 68 -5.24 -14.44 -29.28
C LEU A 68 -6.54 -13.81 -28.80
N VAL A 69 -7.59 -13.93 -29.60
CA VAL A 69 -8.94 -13.46 -29.26
C VAL A 69 -9.89 -14.65 -29.31
N GLY A 70 -10.44 -15.07 -28.18
CA GLY A 70 -11.35 -16.21 -28.06
C GLY A 70 -12.61 -16.00 -28.88
N GLY A 71 -13.41 -15.00 -28.51
CA GLY A 71 -14.62 -14.66 -29.24
C GLY A 71 -15.85 -14.75 -28.35
N LYS A 72 -16.83 -15.56 -28.73
CA LYS A 72 -17.85 -16.03 -27.78
C LYS A 72 -17.64 -17.51 -27.55
N GLY A 73 -18.15 -18.01 -26.42
CA GLY A 73 -18.01 -19.42 -26.06
C GLY A 73 -17.08 -19.57 -24.87
N SER A 74 -16.74 -20.81 -24.54
CA SER A 74 -15.77 -21.11 -23.49
C SER A 74 -14.45 -21.48 -24.12
N ASP A 75 -13.57 -20.50 -24.24
CA ASP A 75 -12.36 -20.58 -25.05
C ASP A 75 -11.13 -20.92 -24.21
N LYS A 76 -10.13 -21.51 -24.87
CA LYS A 76 -8.80 -21.75 -24.30
C LYS A 76 -7.73 -21.07 -25.14
N LEU A 77 -6.98 -20.16 -24.54
CA LEU A 77 -5.96 -19.36 -25.20
C LEU A 77 -4.60 -19.69 -24.59
N TYR A 78 -3.62 -20.06 -25.40
CA TYR A 78 -2.27 -20.40 -25.00
C TYR A 78 -1.26 -19.50 -25.70
N GLY A 79 -0.70 -18.52 -24.98
CA GLY A 79 0.31 -17.58 -25.48
C GLY A 79 1.63 -18.29 -25.79
N GLY A 80 2.24 -18.87 -24.77
CA GLY A 80 3.53 -19.55 -24.86
C GLY A 80 4.62 -18.74 -24.18
N LYS A 81 5.79 -18.62 -24.81
CA LYS A 81 6.78 -17.64 -24.44
C LYS A 81 6.59 -16.38 -25.28
N GLY A 82 7.05 -15.27 -24.75
CA GLY A 82 6.94 -13.97 -25.39
C GLY A 82 5.99 -13.07 -24.61
N ASP A 83 5.88 -11.82 -25.06
CA ASP A 83 4.98 -10.86 -24.44
C ASP A 83 3.64 -10.91 -25.18
N ASP A 84 2.68 -11.74 -24.75
CA ASP A 84 1.47 -12.03 -25.52
C ASP A 84 0.26 -11.17 -25.13
N ILE A 85 -0.76 -11.16 -25.99
CA ILE A 85 -2.04 -10.51 -25.76
C ILE A 85 -3.15 -11.54 -25.85
N LEU A 86 -3.79 -11.86 -24.72
CA LEU A 86 -4.88 -12.82 -24.64
C LEU A 86 -6.19 -12.09 -24.29
N VAL A 87 -7.20 -12.29 -25.12
CA VAL A 87 -8.52 -11.66 -24.99
C VAL A 87 -9.58 -12.76 -24.95
N GLY A 88 -10.20 -13.00 -23.80
CA GLY A 88 -11.22 -14.07 -23.66
C GLY A 88 -12.44 -13.78 -24.53
N HIS A 89 -12.94 -12.56 -24.43
CA HIS A 89 -14.14 -12.14 -25.13
C HIS A 89 -13.89 -11.66 -26.58
N THR A 90 -14.96 -11.22 -27.25
CA THR A 90 -14.91 -10.67 -28.61
C THR A 90 -13.93 -9.50 -28.77
N GLY A 91 -13.38 -9.31 -29.97
CA GLY A 91 -12.52 -8.17 -30.30
C GLY A 91 -13.19 -6.79 -30.19
N SER A 92 -14.50 -6.73 -29.91
CA SER A 92 -15.23 -5.50 -29.56
C SER A 92 -15.14 -5.15 -28.07
N MET A 93 -14.38 -5.92 -27.27
CA MET A 93 -14.28 -5.81 -25.81
C MET A 93 -15.63 -5.97 -25.10
N ILE A 94 -16.55 -6.71 -25.73
CA ILE A 94 -17.85 -7.06 -25.16
C ILE A 94 -17.76 -8.49 -24.67
N ASP A 95 -17.79 -8.63 -23.36
CA ASP A 95 -17.87 -9.89 -22.63
C ASP A 95 -19.26 -10.54 -22.77
N ASP A 96 -19.27 -11.83 -23.08
CA ASP A 96 -20.49 -12.64 -23.21
C ASP A 96 -20.90 -13.30 -21.87
N ASN A 97 -20.11 -13.11 -20.82
CA ASN A 97 -20.24 -13.68 -19.46
C ASN A 97 -20.08 -15.21 -19.42
N ILE A 98 -19.45 -15.78 -20.44
CA ILE A 98 -18.99 -17.17 -20.48
C ILE A 98 -17.55 -17.18 -19.97
N ARG A 99 -17.16 -18.30 -19.36
CA ARG A 99 -15.83 -18.46 -18.77
C ARG A 99 -14.84 -18.88 -19.84
N ASP A 100 -13.75 -18.14 -19.93
CA ASP A 100 -12.57 -18.50 -20.72
C ASP A 100 -11.38 -18.93 -19.84
N GLU A 101 -10.45 -19.66 -20.43
CA GLU A 101 -9.17 -20.05 -19.79
C GLU A 101 -8.00 -19.50 -20.59
N LEU A 102 -7.26 -18.56 -19.97
CA LEU A 102 -6.17 -17.83 -20.60
C LEU A 102 -4.85 -18.26 -19.94
N TYR A 103 -3.94 -18.79 -20.75
CA TYR A 103 -2.61 -19.26 -20.35
C TYR A 103 -1.57 -18.40 -21.05
N GLY A 104 -0.96 -17.43 -20.36
CA GLY A 104 0.08 -16.58 -20.95
C GLY A 104 1.36 -17.38 -21.14
N GLY A 105 2.11 -17.57 -20.06
CA GLY A 105 3.25 -18.47 -20.04
C GLY A 105 4.48 -17.76 -19.50
N ASP A 106 5.55 -17.69 -20.30
CA ASP A 106 6.78 -17.01 -19.94
C ASP A 106 6.90 -15.70 -20.72
N GLY A 107 6.94 -14.55 -20.04
CA GLY A 107 7.05 -13.24 -20.69
C GLY A 107 6.07 -12.26 -20.08
N PHE A 108 6.02 -11.03 -20.59
CA PHE A 108 5.08 -10.03 -20.10
C PHE A 108 3.75 -10.13 -20.83
N ASP A 109 2.82 -10.90 -20.26
CA ASP A 109 1.53 -11.14 -20.90
C ASP A 109 0.46 -10.10 -20.54
N THR A 110 -0.43 -9.80 -21.49
CA THR A 110 -1.55 -8.88 -21.31
C THR A 110 -2.87 -9.60 -21.48
N TYR A 111 -3.66 -9.63 -20.41
CA TYR A 111 -4.96 -10.30 -20.36
C TYR A 111 -6.11 -9.29 -20.40
N TYR A 112 -7.03 -9.45 -21.35
CA TYR A 112 -8.31 -8.75 -21.39
C TYR A 112 -9.43 -9.75 -21.11
N VAL A 113 -10.07 -9.58 -19.94
CA VAL A 113 -10.95 -10.59 -19.35
C VAL A 113 -12.34 -10.05 -19.05
N GLY A 114 -13.30 -10.97 -19.11
CA GLY A 114 -14.70 -10.81 -18.79
C GLY A 114 -15.10 -11.50 -17.47
N ASP A 115 -16.38 -11.82 -17.34
CA ASP A 115 -16.94 -12.48 -16.16
C ASP A 115 -16.63 -13.99 -16.14
N LYS A 116 -16.10 -14.45 -15.01
CA LYS A 116 -15.75 -15.84 -14.65
C LYS A 116 -14.48 -16.38 -15.30
N ASP A 117 -13.76 -15.57 -16.05
CA ASP A 117 -12.51 -15.95 -16.68
C ASP A 117 -11.45 -16.41 -15.67
N VAL A 118 -10.58 -17.29 -16.14
CA VAL A 118 -9.49 -17.83 -15.35
C VAL A 118 -8.16 -17.63 -16.08
N ILE A 119 -7.21 -17.03 -15.36
CA ILE A 119 -5.86 -16.76 -15.84
C ILE A 119 -4.86 -17.71 -15.18
N PHE A 120 -3.97 -18.25 -15.99
CA PHE A 120 -2.81 -19.03 -15.58
C PHE A 120 -1.56 -18.41 -16.20
N ASP A 121 -0.58 -18.09 -15.35
CA ASP A 121 0.66 -17.47 -15.79
C ASP A 121 1.83 -18.14 -15.06
N SER A 122 2.78 -18.72 -15.80
CA SER A 122 3.80 -19.57 -15.19
C SER A 122 4.93 -18.78 -14.54
N ASP A 123 5.26 -17.60 -15.07
CA ASP A 123 6.33 -16.76 -14.54
C ASP A 123 5.82 -15.59 -13.67
N GLY A 124 4.53 -15.31 -13.76
CA GLY A 124 3.79 -14.29 -13.03
C GLY A 124 4.04 -12.87 -13.55
N LYS A 125 4.57 -12.68 -14.76
CA LYS A 125 4.84 -11.35 -15.32
C LYS A 125 3.74 -10.99 -16.32
N GLY A 126 3.24 -9.77 -16.19
CA GLY A 126 2.18 -9.31 -17.09
C GLY A 126 1.27 -8.31 -16.43
N LYS A 127 0.08 -8.14 -17.01
CA LYS A 127 -0.99 -7.29 -16.49
C LYS A 127 -2.37 -7.81 -16.89
N VAL A 128 -3.37 -7.50 -16.08
CA VAL A 128 -4.76 -7.93 -16.31
C VAL A 128 -5.69 -6.72 -16.38
N VAL A 129 -6.61 -6.74 -17.35
CA VAL A 129 -7.64 -5.72 -17.55
C VAL A 129 -9.02 -6.37 -17.53
N LEU A 130 -9.81 -6.06 -16.49
CA LEU A 130 -11.21 -6.47 -16.34
C LEU A 130 -12.14 -5.32 -16.73
N GLU A 131 -12.93 -5.46 -17.79
CA GLU A 131 -13.89 -4.42 -18.26
C GLU A 131 -13.30 -2.99 -18.34
N ASN A 132 -12.09 -2.86 -18.88
CA ASN A 132 -11.31 -1.62 -18.97
C ASN A 132 -10.67 -1.12 -17.67
N LYS A 133 -10.72 -1.90 -16.59
CA LYS A 133 -10.02 -1.61 -15.33
C LYS A 133 -8.79 -2.48 -15.21
N GLU A 134 -7.62 -1.85 -15.20
CA GLU A 134 -6.37 -2.54 -14.91
C GLU A 134 -6.35 -2.98 -13.44
N LEU A 135 -6.02 -4.25 -13.22
CA LEU A 135 -5.88 -4.81 -11.88
C LEU A 135 -4.49 -4.43 -11.35
N THR A 136 -4.46 -3.48 -10.41
CA THR A 136 -3.21 -3.03 -9.76
C THR A 136 -3.07 -3.51 -8.32
N GLY A 137 -4.11 -4.18 -7.79
CA GLY A 137 -4.17 -4.63 -6.41
C GLY A 137 -4.87 -3.66 -5.48
N GLY A 138 -4.57 -3.75 -4.19
CA GLY A 138 -5.34 -3.05 -3.17
C GLY A 138 -4.83 -3.21 -1.75
N ILE A 139 -5.46 -2.49 -0.83
CA ILE A 139 -5.15 -2.49 0.60
C ILE A 139 -6.18 -3.33 1.35
N TYR A 140 -5.71 -4.19 2.27
CA TYR A 140 -6.57 -5.04 3.08
C TYR A 140 -7.54 -4.24 3.96
N ASP A 141 -8.83 -4.56 3.88
CA ASP A 141 -9.88 -4.04 4.75
C ASP A 141 -10.47 -5.15 5.62
N GLU A 142 -10.21 -5.06 6.93
CA GLU A 142 -10.66 -6.01 7.95
C GLU A 142 -12.20 -6.15 8.04
N ASN A 143 -12.95 -5.09 7.76
CA ASN A 143 -14.42 -5.12 7.86
C ASN A 143 -15.04 -5.87 6.68
N GLN A 144 -14.37 -5.83 5.54
CA GLN A 144 -14.83 -6.46 4.31
C GLN A 144 -14.14 -7.79 4.03
N ASN A 145 -13.11 -8.15 4.81
CA ASN A 145 -12.30 -9.35 4.65
C ASN A 145 -11.80 -9.51 3.20
N ALA A 146 -11.32 -8.39 2.63
CA ALA A 146 -10.90 -8.28 1.23
C ALA A 146 -9.90 -7.13 1.08
N TYR A 147 -9.05 -7.19 0.05
CA TYR A 147 -8.28 -6.02 -0.37
C TYR A 147 -9.13 -5.15 -1.28
N LEU A 148 -9.04 -3.84 -1.16
CA LEU A 148 -9.80 -2.87 -1.95
C LEU A 148 -8.86 -2.05 -2.83
N SER A 149 -9.24 -1.86 -4.10
CA SER A 149 -8.53 -0.93 -4.98
C SER A 149 -8.57 0.51 -4.44
N PRO A 150 -7.65 1.39 -4.85
CA PRO A 150 -7.61 2.78 -4.40
C PRO A 150 -8.93 3.56 -4.62
N ASP A 151 -9.60 3.30 -5.74
CA ASP A 151 -10.90 3.88 -6.09
C ASP A 151 -12.11 3.16 -5.46
N LYS A 152 -11.85 2.08 -4.70
CA LYS A 152 -12.83 1.21 -4.05
C LYS A 152 -13.84 0.57 -5.02
N THR A 153 -13.48 0.39 -6.29
CA THR A 153 -14.35 -0.26 -7.28
C THR A 153 -14.07 -1.75 -7.47
N LEU A 154 -12.90 -2.23 -7.06
CA LEU A 154 -12.50 -3.64 -7.12
C LEU A 154 -12.27 -4.21 -5.72
N LYS A 155 -12.67 -5.47 -5.52
CA LYS A 155 -12.31 -6.29 -4.36
C LYS A 155 -11.44 -7.45 -4.78
N TYR A 156 -10.43 -7.73 -3.98
CA TYR A 156 -9.54 -8.88 -4.16
C TYR A 156 -9.66 -9.80 -2.95
N TYR A 157 -9.87 -11.08 -3.22
CA TYR A 157 -9.96 -12.14 -2.21
C TYR A 157 -8.85 -13.15 -2.48
N LEU A 158 -7.98 -13.31 -1.49
CA LEU A 158 -6.98 -14.35 -1.53
C LEU A 158 -7.57 -15.61 -0.89
N SER A 159 -7.52 -16.72 -1.61
CA SER A 159 -7.98 -18.03 -1.11
C SER A 159 -7.14 -18.51 0.08
N GLY A 160 -7.66 -19.48 0.84
CA GLY A 160 -7.01 -19.94 2.08
C GLY A 160 -5.66 -20.64 1.91
N ASN A 161 -5.29 -21.05 0.68
CA ASN A 161 -3.94 -21.55 0.36
C ASN A 161 -3.00 -20.46 -0.19
N GLU A 162 -3.49 -19.22 -0.28
CA GLU A 162 -2.77 -18.03 -0.72
C GLU A 162 -2.24 -18.03 -2.16
N THR A 163 -2.69 -18.95 -3.02
CA THR A 163 -2.24 -19.05 -4.41
C THR A 163 -3.31 -18.68 -5.43
N THR A 164 -4.59 -18.72 -5.07
CA THR A 164 -5.66 -18.32 -5.99
C THR A 164 -6.21 -16.97 -5.56
N LEU A 165 -6.16 -15.99 -6.47
CA LEU A 165 -6.67 -14.65 -6.29
C LEU A 165 -7.99 -14.49 -7.05
N ILE A 166 -9.04 -14.09 -6.35
CA ILE A 166 -10.35 -13.80 -6.95
C ILE A 166 -10.54 -12.30 -6.93
N VAL A 167 -10.76 -11.70 -8.09
CA VAL A 167 -11.02 -10.27 -8.23
C VAL A 167 -12.46 -10.06 -8.64
N LYS A 168 -13.14 -9.13 -7.98
CA LYS A 168 -14.53 -8.79 -8.24
C LYS A 168 -14.70 -7.29 -8.45
N ASP A 169 -15.29 -6.93 -9.58
CA ASP A 169 -15.81 -5.57 -9.77
C ASP A 169 -17.09 -5.40 -8.96
N ILE A 170 -17.10 -4.40 -8.07
CA ILE A 170 -18.25 -4.11 -7.22
C ILE A 170 -19.41 -3.53 -8.04
N VAL A 171 -19.09 -2.75 -9.07
CA VAL A 171 -20.07 -2.00 -9.87
C VAL A 171 -20.78 -2.93 -10.85
N SER A 172 -20.02 -3.69 -11.64
CA SER A 172 -20.61 -4.61 -12.63
C SER A 172 -20.96 -5.97 -12.03
N GLY A 173 -20.31 -6.35 -10.91
CA GLY A 173 -20.49 -7.65 -10.27
C GLY A 173 -19.63 -8.76 -10.87
N LYS A 174 -18.89 -8.48 -11.96
CA LYS A 174 -18.08 -9.46 -12.69
C LYS A 174 -16.86 -9.91 -11.89
N THR A 175 -16.40 -11.11 -12.21
CA THR A 175 -15.31 -11.78 -11.48
C THR A 175 -14.25 -12.32 -12.43
N VAL A 176 -12.99 -12.30 -12.00
CA VAL A 176 -11.89 -13.03 -12.64
C VAL A 176 -11.11 -13.79 -11.59
N ILE A 177 -10.62 -14.97 -11.95
CA ILE A 177 -9.78 -15.81 -11.10
C ILE A 177 -8.37 -15.82 -11.69
N ILE A 178 -7.37 -15.53 -10.87
CA ILE A 178 -5.96 -15.67 -11.22
C ILE A 178 -5.43 -16.82 -10.38
N ASP A 179 -5.04 -17.91 -11.03
CA ASP A 179 -4.45 -19.05 -10.35
C ASP A 179 -2.93 -18.90 -10.26
N ASN A 180 -2.33 -19.55 -9.25
CA ASN A 180 -0.90 -19.45 -8.95
C ASN A 180 -0.37 -18.01 -8.74
N TYR A 181 -1.23 -17.10 -8.25
CA TYR A 181 -0.85 -15.77 -7.82
C TYR A 181 0.17 -15.83 -6.67
N SER A 182 1.23 -15.02 -6.76
CA SER A 182 2.21 -14.83 -5.69
C SER A 182 2.20 -13.38 -5.20
N LYS A 183 1.83 -13.21 -3.93
CA LYS A 183 1.85 -11.91 -3.25
C LYS A 183 3.25 -11.31 -3.19
N ASP A 184 4.26 -12.13 -2.86
CA ASP A 184 5.65 -11.70 -2.74
C ASP A 184 6.25 -11.24 -4.07
N LYS A 185 5.90 -11.93 -5.17
CA LYS A 185 6.33 -11.55 -6.52
C LYS A 185 5.48 -10.46 -7.16
N LYS A 186 4.35 -10.09 -6.54
CA LYS A 186 3.35 -9.18 -7.11
C LYS A 186 2.92 -9.63 -8.51
N SER A 187 2.54 -10.92 -8.63
CA SER A 187 2.21 -11.54 -9.91
C SER A 187 1.24 -10.67 -10.71
N LEU A 188 1.51 -10.54 -12.01
CA LEU A 188 0.75 -9.74 -12.98
C LEU A 188 0.65 -8.24 -12.61
N GLY A 189 1.62 -7.72 -11.86
CA GLY A 189 1.64 -6.33 -11.42
C GLY A 189 0.60 -6.01 -10.33
N ILE A 190 -0.03 -7.02 -9.74
CA ILE A 190 -1.09 -6.85 -8.74
C ILE A 190 -0.46 -6.85 -7.34
N GLU A 191 -0.52 -5.72 -6.65
CA GLU A 191 0.03 -5.55 -5.31
C GLU A 191 -1.06 -5.61 -4.23
N LEU A 192 -1.06 -6.67 -3.44
CA LEU A 192 -1.94 -6.79 -2.27
C LEU A 192 -1.17 -6.39 -1.01
N SER A 193 -1.50 -5.25 -0.43
CA SER A 193 -0.79 -4.69 0.71
C SER A 193 -1.67 -4.65 1.96
N GLN A 194 -1.04 -4.67 3.12
CA GLN A 194 -1.75 -4.37 4.38
C GLN A 194 -1.97 -2.86 4.49
N ALA A 195 -3.00 -2.46 5.21
CA ALA A 195 -3.14 -1.04 5.57
C ALA A 195 -1.92 -0.63 6.40
N PRO A 196 -1.32 0.56 6.16
CA PRO A 196 -0.24 1.03 7.00
C PRO A 196 -0.73 1.10 8.44
N LEU A 197 0.00 0.46 9.34
CA LEU A 197 -0.19 0.60 10.77
C LEU A 197 0.07 2.05 11.16
N GLU A 198 1.11 2.63 10.56
CA GLU A 198 1.52 3.99 10.83
C GLU A 198 1.80 4.82 9.58
N GLU A 199 1.49 6.10 9.70
CA GLU A 199 1.85 7.12 8.74
C GLU A 199 2.51 8.27 9.47
N ILE A 200 3.54 8.81 8.84
CA ILE A 200 4.39 9.83 9.45
C ILE A 200 4.57 10.99 8.48
N ALA A 201 4.40 12.20 8.98
CA ALA A 201 4.87 13.39 8.29
C ALA A 201 6.04 13.98 9.06
N ILE A 202 7.09 14.36 8.33
CA ILE A 202 8.24 15.07 8.87
C ILE A 202 8.16 16.49 8.31
N LEU A 203 7.93 17.46 9.18
CA LEU A 203 7.89 18.88 8.85
C LEU A 203 9.11 19.55 9.46
N SER A 204 9.98 20.11 8.62
CA SER A 204 11.15 20.86 9.06
C SER A 204 10.99 22.34 8.82
N ASP A 205 11.40 23.14 9.78
CA ASP A 205 11.84 24.49 9.53
C ASP A 205 13.00 24.46 8.52
N THR A 206 12.91 25.27 7.47
CA THR A 206 13.91 25.38 6.41
C THR A 206 14.49 26.79 6.29
N THR A 207 14.22 27.63 7.28
CA THR A 207 14.66 29.03 7.34
C THR A 207 16.17 29.10 7.64
N GLY A 208 16.76 30.29 7.51
CA GLY A 208 18.18 30.48 7.74
C GLY A 208 18.64 30.24 9.18
N SER A 209 17.75 30.39 10.18
CA SER A 209 18.09 30.17 11.60
C SER A 209 18.47 28.72 11.88
N MET A 210 17.85 27.78 11.14
CA MET A 210 18.16 26.36 11.20
C MET A 210 19.59 26.00 10.80
N GLY A 211 20.35 26.93 10.20
CA GLY A 211 21.78 26.85 9.88
C GLY A 211 22.47 25.50 10.11
N LEU A 212 23.09 25.33 11.28
CA LEU A 212 23.79 24.08 11.68
C LEU A 212 22.86 23.00 12.27
N ALA A 213 21.63 23.35 12.65
CA ALA A 213 20.65 22.42 13.20
C ALA A 213 20.05 21.50 12.12
N ILE A 214 20.02 21.92 10.85
CA ILE A 214 19.38 21.15 9.77
C ILE A 214 20.01 19.76 9.57
N ASP A 215 21.33 19.61 9.76
CA ASP A 215 21.99 18.31 9.66
C ASP A 215 21.59 17.37 10.81
N SER A 216 21.35 17.94 12.01
CA SER A 216 20.81 17.20 13.15
C SER A 216 19.36 16.77 12.90
N VAL A 217 18.54 17.65 12.32
CA VAL A 217 17.17 17.31 11.89
C VAL A 217 17.19 16.19 10.86
N LYS A 218 18.04 16.26 9.84
CA LYS A 218 18.19 15.17 8.84
C LYS A 218 18.53 13.84 9.50
N THR A 219 19.48 13.84 10.42
CA THR A 219 19.90 12.64 11.14
C THR A 219 18.73 12.02 11.92
N GLN A 220 18.02 12.83 12.70
CA GLN A 220 16.86 12.38 13.47
C GLN A 220 15.69 11.94 12.57
N ALA A 221 15.43 12.66 11.48
CA ALA A 221 14.43 12.29 10.48
C ALA A 221 14.76 10.94 9.83
N MET A 222 16.03 10.68 9.52
CA MET A 222 16.47 9.39 8.99
C MET A 222 16.27 8.26 10.01
N ASP A 223 16.53 8.52 11.29
CA ASP A 223 16.24 7.56 12.36
C ASP A 223 14.74 7.26 12.46
N ILE A 224 13.87 8.29 12.41
CA ILE A 224 12.41 8.14 12.37
C ILE A 224 12.00 7.22 11.22
N VAL A 225 12.51 7.48 10.01
CA VAL A 225 12.21 6.69 8.81
C VAL A 225 12.67 5.25 8.96
N ASN A 226 13.90 5.04 9.40
CA ASN A 226 14.45 3.69 9.55
C ASN A 226 13.69 2.88 10.59
N LEU A 227 13.32 3.50 11.71
CA LEU A 227 12.53 2.88 12.77
C LEU A 227 11.13 2.51 12.28
N ALA A 228 10.44 3.43 11.62
CA ALA A 228 9.09 3.20 11.12
C ALA A 228 9.04 2.02 10.12
N PHE A 229 9.89 2.05 9.09
CA PHE A 229 9.97 0.95 8.12
C PHE A 229 10.46 -0.38 8.69
N SER A 230 11.16 -0.37 9.83
CA SER A 230 11.55 -1.62 10.51
C SER A 230 10.39 -2.29 11.25
N ARG A 231 9.36 -1.50 11.61
CA ARG A 231 8.18 -1.96 12.35
C ARG A 231 7.02 -2.27 11.43
N ASP A 232 6.81 -1.40 10.45
CA ASP A 232 5.82 -1.60 9.39
C ASP A 232 6.46 -1.35 8.03
N ALA A 233 6.64 -2.42 7.26
CA ALA A 233 7.15 -2.33 5.89
C ALA A 233 6.20 -1.53 4.96
N ASN A 234 4.95 -1.35 5.35
CA ASN A 234 3.95 -0.56 4.62
C ASN A 234 3.82 0.88 5.13
N ALA A 235 4.62 1.29 6.12
CA ALA A 235 4.60 2.64 6.66
C ALA A 235 4.68 3.67 5.52
N ARG A 236 3.87 4.73 5.61
CA ARG A 236 3.92 5.83 4.63
C ARG A 236 4.49 7.07 5.27
N ILE A 237 5.50 7.66 4.64
CA ILE A 237 6.19 8.83 5.19
C ILE A 237 6.21 9.97 4.17
N GLY A 238 5.92 11.18 4.64
CA GLY A 238 5.94 12.42 3.86
C GLY A 238 6.95 13.40 4.45
N VAL A 239 7.57 14.23 3.62
CA VAL A 239 8.58 15.21 4.04
C VAL A 239 8.20 16.59 3.53
N PHE A 240 8.13 17.53 4.45
CA PHE A 240 7.61 18.88 4.26
C PHE A 240 8.58 19.90 4.86
N GLY A 241 8.57 21.10 4.31
CA GLY A 241 9.30 22.25 4.83
C GLY A 241 8.38 23.44 5.01
N TYR A 242 8.69 24.29 6.00
CA TYR A 242 8.15 25.63 6.05
C TYR A 242 9.29 26.66 6.05
N ASN A 243 9.03 27.78 5.41
CA ASN A 243 9.90 28.94 5.29
C ASN A 243 9.00 30.19 5.21
N ASP A 244 9.60 31.37 5.14
CA ASP A 244 8.88 32.62 4.99
C ASP A 244 9.14 33.23 3.59
N PRO A 245 8.11 33.49 2.76
CA PRO A 245 6.66 33.42 3.03
C PRO A 245 5.97 32.15 2.48
N GLY A 246 6.55 30.96 2.62
CA GLY A 246 6.01 29.79 1.92
C GLY A 246 6.36 28.43 2.49
N VAL A 247 5.49 27.46 2.18
CA VAL A 247 5.68 26.04 2.52
C VAL A 247 6.15 25.26 1.29
N GLN A 248 6.83 24.15 1.54
CA GLN A 248 7.31 23.24 0.51
C GLN A 248 6.93 21.79 0.84
N THR A 249 6.60 21.01 -0.18
CA THR A 249 6.46 19.56 -0.08
C THR A 249 7.62 18.92 -0.82
N PHE A 250 8.48 18.19 -0.11
CA PHE A 250 9.60 17.44 -0.70
C PHE A 250 9.15 16.06 -1.17
N THR A 251 8.26 15.42 -0.41
CA THR A 251 7.51 14.24 -0.85
C THR A 251 6.16 14.17 -0.14
N HIS A 252 5.13 13.74 -0.86
CA HIS A 252 3.87 13.31 -0.26
C HIS A 252 4.07 11.99 0.51
N LEU A 253 3.06 11.57 1.30
CA LEU A 253 3.09 10.28 1.99
C LEU A 253 3.27 9.14 0.98
N THR A 254 4.36 8.40 1.12
CA THR A 254 4.72 7.27 0.25
C THR A 254 5.34 6.13 1.06
N ASN A 255 5.16 4.89 0.61
CA ASN A 255 5.85 3.72 1.15
C ASN A 255 7.23 3.47 0.49
N ASP A 256 7.66 4.34 -0.44
CA ASP A 256 9.00 4.28 -1.02
C ASP A 256 10.04 4.89 -0.05
N LYS A 257 10.66 4.03 0.75
CA LYS A 257 11.72 4.40 1.70
C LYS A 257 12.85 5.20 1.04
N ASN A 258 13.27 4.87 -0.18
CA ASN A 258 14.39 5.55 -0.83
C ASN A 258 14.00 6.97 -1.27
N ALA A 259 12.79 7.15 -1.78
CA ALA A 259 12.26 8.48 -2.10
C ALA A 259 12.19 9.36 -0.84
N VAL A 260 11.74 8.81 0.30
CA VAL A 260 11.69 9.52 1.58
C VAL A 260 13.09 9.92 2.06
N LEU A 261 14.07 9.00 2.03
CA LEU A 261 15.46 9.32 2.40
C LEU A 261 16.08 10.37 1.49
N SER A 262 15.77 10.35 0.19
CA SER A 262 16.20 11.37 -0.76
C SER A 262 15.58 12.74 -0.44
N ALA A 263 14.29 12.77 -0.10
CA ALA A 263 13.59 13.99 0.30
C ALA A 263 14.18 14.60 1.58
N ILE A 264 14.51 13.79 2.60
CA ILE A 264 15.19 14.27 3.82
C ILE A 264 16.56 14.86 3.49
N ASN A 265 17.36 14.18 2.69
CA ASN A 265 18.68 14.68 2.29
C ASN A 265 18.60 16.03 1.55
N SER A 266 17.49 16.27 0.85
CA SER A 266 17.22 17.50 0.11
C SER A 266 16.73 18.67 0.98
N LEU A 267 16.44 18.44 2.27
CA LEU A 267 16.14 19.53 3.20
C LEU A 267 17.31 20.52 3.25
N TYR A 268 17.00 21.79 3.42
CA TYR A 268 17.98 22.86 3.46
C TYR A 268 17.60 23.88 4.53
N ALA A 269 18.58 24.67 4.96
CA ALA A 269 18.38 25.86 5.76
C ALA A 269 18.84 27.08 4.95
N SER A 270 17.91 27.91 4.51
CA SER A 270 18.23 29.12 3.75
C SER A 270 17.07 30.12 3.79
N GLY A 271 17.37 31.39 3.52
CA GLY A 271 16.36 32.43 3.54
C GLY A 271 15.82 32.65 4.95
N GLY A 272 14.50 32.81 5.07
CA GLY A 272 13.85 33.32 6.27
C GLY A 272 13.78 34.84 6.23
N GLY A 273 12.58 35.37 6.48
CA GLY A 273 12.33 36.80 6.57
C GLY A 273 12.67 37.33 7.95
N ASP A 274 11.67 37.82 8.66
CA ASP A 274 11.74 38.21 10.06
C ASP A 274 11.47 37.02 10.98
N TRP A 275 12.18 36.96 12.11
CA TRP A 275 11.80 36.13 13.25
C TRP A 275 10.56 36.78 13.90
N PRO A 276 9.37 36.14 14.00
CA PRO A 276 9.06 34.67 13.97
C PRO A 276 8.61 34.05 12.62
N GLU A 277 8.39 32.73 12.56
CA GLU A 277 8.24 31.92 11.32
C GLU A 277 6.83 31.34 11.04
N MET A 278 6.58 30.80 9.84
CA MET A 278 5.25 30.30 9.39
C MET A 278 4.93 28.85 9.78
N THR A 279 5.09 28.51 11.06
CA THR A 279 4.93 27.14 11.57
C THR A 279 3.51 26.59 11.33
N TRP A 280 2.45 27.38 11.54
CA TRP A 280 1.07 26.89 11.42
C TRP A 280 0.69 26.54 9.97
N HIS A 281 1.16 27.31 8.99
CA HIS A 281 1.00 26.96 7.57
C HIS A 281 1.73 25.66 7.22
N GLY A 282 2.95 25.46 7.73
CA GLY A 282 3.70 24.23 7.56
C GLY A 282 2.91 23.02 8.09
N VAL A 283 2.38 23.14 9.31
CA VAL A 283 1.55 22.12 9.96
C VAL A 283 0.30 21.85 9.14
N TYR A 284 -0.39 22.89 8.67
CA TYR A 284 -1.57 22.74 7.82
C TYR A 284 -1.24 22.00 6.51
N ASN A 285 -0.14 22.36 5.84
CA ASN A 285 0.28 21.71 4.60
C ASN A 285 0.53 20.20 4.79
N ALA A 286 1.25 19.82 5.85
CA ALA A 286 1.50 18.42 6.17
C ALA A 286 0.20 17.69 6.58
N ALA A 287 -0.65 18.32 7.38
CA ALA A 287 -1.92 17.76 7.83
C ALA A 287 -2.91 17.51 6.67
N MET A 288 -2.83 18.29 5.59
CA MET A 288 -3.67 18.14 4.39
C MET A 288 -3.18 17.06 3.41
N SER A 289 -2.17 16.26 3.77
CA SER A 289 -1.73 15.12 2.99
C SER A 289 -2.80 14.00 2.91
N ASN A 290 -2.58 13.00 2.06
CA ASN A 290 -3.52 11.89 1.79
C ASN A 290 -3.49 10.77 2.86
N TRP A 291 -3.64 11.14 4.12
CA TRP A 291 -3.65 10.22 5.26
C TRP A 291 -4.77 9.17 5.14
N SER A 292 -4.46 7.93 5.48
CA SER A 292 -5.42 6.83 5.52
C SER A 292 -6.31 6.94 6.74
N GLU A 293 -7.61 6.66 6.62
CA GLU A 293 -8.55 6.77 7.74
C GLU A 293 -8.17 5.90 8.95
N LYS A 294 -7.59 4.72 8.70
CA LYS A 294 -7.38 3.67 9.70
C LYS A 294 -5.95 3.56 10.26
N SER A 295 -5.01 4.37 9.77
CA SER A 295 -3.63 4.41 10.27
C SER A 295 -3.52 5.27 11.52
N VAL A 296 -2.50 4.98 12.34
CA VAL A 296 -1.97 5.95 13.29
C VAL A 296 -1.20 7.02 12.53
N LYS A 297 -1.42 8.29 12.88
CA LYS A 297 -0.88 9.43 12.15
C LYS A 297 -0.04 10.27 13.09
N ARG A 298 1.23 10.43 12.76
CA ARG A 298 2.17 11.23 13.54
C ARG A 298 2.79 12.31 12.68
N LEU A 299 2.85 13.53 13.19
CA LEU A 299 3.53 14.65 12.54
C LEU A 299 4.70 15.09 13.44
N PHE A 300 5.93 14.91 12.98
CA PHE A 300 7.12 15.43 13.65
C PHE A 300 7.42 16.82 13.12
N VAL A 301 7.38 17.83 13.98
CA VAL A 301 7.62 19.23 13.62
C VAL A 301 8.94 19.68 14.22
N PHE A 302 9.93 19.96 13.39
CA PHE A 302 11.24 20.46 13.81
C PHE A 302 11.31 21.96 13.58
N GLY A 303 11.74 22.73 14.59
CA GLY A 303 12.00 24.16 14.41
C GLY A 303 12.67 24.85 15.58
N ASP A 304 13.18 26.05 15.33
CA ASP A 304 13.93 26.87 16.28
C ASP A 304 13.38 28.29 16.44
N ALA A 305 12.17 28.56 15.93
CA ALA A 305 11.51 29.86 16.00
C ALA A 305 10.04 29.74 16.43
N PRO A 306 9.48 30.79 17.08
CA PRO A 306 8.07 30.85 17.39
C PRO A 306 7.23 31.05 16.11
N ALA A 307 5.93 30.81 16.21
CA ALA A 307 5.02 30.99 15.09
C ALA A 307 4.58 32.46 14.96
N LYS A 308 4.63 33.04 13.76
CA LYS A 308 4.07 34.38 13.48
C LYS A 308 2.65 34.35 12.91
N ASP A 309 2.25 33.22 12.35
CA ASP A 309 1.05 33.02 11.55
C ASP A 309 -0.14 32.49 12.36
N GLU A 310 -0.38 33.10 13.52
CA GLU A 310 -1.44 32.71 14.46
C GLU A 310 -2.85 32.73 13.84
N GLU A 311 -3.08 33.51 12.78
CA GLU A 311 -4.34 33.50 12.03
C GLU A 311 -4.62 32.17 11.30
N PHE A 312 -3.58 31.36 11.00
CA PHE A 312 -3.71 30.03 10.40
C PHE A 312 -3.82 28.89 11.41
N LYS A 313 -3.57 29.18 12.69
CA LYS A 313 -3.60 28.19 13.77
C LYS A 313 -4.88 27.37 13.82
N GLN A 314 -6.03 28.01 13.70
CA GLN A 314 -7.30 27.30 13.77
C GLN A 314 -7.48 26.33 12.60
N ALA A 315 -7.08 26.72 11.38
CA ALA A 315 -7.15 25.87 10.21
C ALA A 315 -6.21 24.66 10.33
N ALA A 316 -4.98 24.88 10.84
CA ALA A 316 -4.03 23.81 11.12
C ALA A 316 -4.56 22.82 12.16
N LEU A 317 -5.10 23.32 13.27
CA LEU A 317 -5.69 22.47 14.32
C LEU A 317 -6.92 21.69 13.83
N ASP A 318 -7.77 22.30 13.01
CA ASP A 318 -8.91 21.60 12.42
C ASP A 318 -8.47 20.51 11.44
N ALA A 319 -7.41 20.74 10.65
CA ALA A 319 -6.81 19.73 9.79
C ALA A 319 -6.21 18.56 10.60
N LEU A 320 -5.46 18.85 11.67
CA LEU A 320 -4.91 17.84 12.58
C LEU A 320 -5.99 17.02 13.28
N SER A 321 -7.12 17.62 13.63
CA SER A 321 -8.22 16.92 14.29
C SER A 321 -8.96 15.91 13.39
N GLY A 322 -8.64 15.88 12.09
CA GLY A 322 -9.32 15.02 11.12
C GLY A 322 -10.75 15.47 10.78
N LYS A 323 -11.22 16.63 11.24
CA LYS A 323 -12.55 17.17 10.89
C LYS A 323 -12.75 17.37 9.39
N ASN A 324 -11.66 17.55 8.64
CA ASN A 324 -11.68 17.67 7.18
C ASN A 324 -11.62 16.32 6.43
N ILE A 325 -11.48 15.19 7.14
CA ILE A 325 -11.46 13.84 6.54
C ILE A 325 -12.89 13.40 6.12
N SER A 326 -13.93 14.22 6.35
CA SER A 326 -15.26 14.03 5.77
C SER A 326 -15.78 15.29 5.07
N MET A 327 -15.32 15.53 3.84
CA MET A 327 -16.08 16.25 2.80
C MET A 327 -16.61 15.28 1.71
N ILE A 328 -16.66 13.98 2.01
CA ILE A 328 -17.50 13.01 1.29
C ILE A 328 -18.38 12.31 2.33
N SER A 329 -19.47 12.94 2.75
CA SER A 329 -20.71 12.20 3.02
C SER A 329 -21.89 13.16 2.97
N GLY A 330 -22.98 12.69 2.35
CA GLY A 330 -24.24 13.41 2.29
C GLY A 330 -24.77 13.72 3.69
N SER A 331 -25.23 14.96 3.84
CA SER A 331 -26.39 15.41 4.60
C SER A 331 -26.85 14.57 5.81
N ALA A 332 -26.70 15.09 7.04
CA ALA A 332 -27.82 15.64 7.84
C ALA A 332 -27.38 16.08 9.26
N PRO A 333 -28.13 16.99 9.92
CA PRO A 333 -27.66 17.82 11.04
C PRO A 333 -28.18 17.38 12.42
N GLY A 334 -27.38 17.62 13.47
CA GLY A 334 -27.83 17.52 14.86
C GLY A 334 -26.65 17.59 15.83
N GLY A 335 -26.50 18.72 16.52
CA GLY A 335 -25.34 18.99 17.39
C GLY A 335 -25.35 18.24 18.72
N SER A 336 -24.15 17.96 19.22
CA SER A 336 -23.79 18.01 20.64
C SER A 336 -22.27 18.02 20.75
N THR A 337 -21.74 19.02 21.46
CA THR A 337 -20.32 19.13 21.82
C THR A 337 -19.99 18.09 22.90
N SER A 338 -19.10 17.16 22.61
CA SER A 338 -18.42 16.32 23.60
C SER A 338 -16.91 16.40 23.40
N THR A 339 -16.22 16.91 24.41
CA THR A 339 -14.79 16.64 24.65
C THR A 339 -14.62 15.17 25.06
N ALA A 340 -13.53 14.55 24.57
CA ALA A 340 -13.03 13.19 24.83
C ALA A 340 -13.37 12.14 23.76
N GLY A 341 -12.29 11.65 23.14
CA GLY A 341 -12.25 10.67 22.07
C GLY A 341 -11.25 11.13 21.02
N VAL A 342 -9.98 10.70 21.12
CA VAL A 342 -9.01 10.78 20.02
C VAL A 342 -9.62 9.97 18.89
N GLY A 343 -10.36 10.66 18.01
CA GLY A 343 -11.15 10.05 16.97
C GLY A 343 -10.23 9.47 15.91
N ARG A 344 -10.57 8.27 15.42
CA ARG A 344 -9.98 7.66 14.22
C ARG A 344 -9.85 8.72 13.13
N GLY A 345 -8.65 9.27 12.93
CA GLY A 345 -8.40 10.37 11.99
C GLY A 345 -7.55 11.54 12.52
N ALA A 346 -7.39 11.70 13.84
CA ALA A 346 -6.53 12.74 14.39
C ALA A 346 -5.04 12.46 14.16
N ILE A 347 -4.25 13.52 13.94
CA ILE A 347 -2.79 13.49 13.77
C ILE A 347 -2.14 13.98 15.05
N GLU A 348 -1.36 13.12 15.69
CA GLU A 348 -0.58 13.46 16.87
C GLU A 348 0.68 14.24 16.49
N VAL A 349 0.91 15.40 17.10
CA VAL A 349 2.07 16.23 16.77
C VAL A 349 3.18 16.07 17.80
N TYR A 350 4.34 15.62 17.32
CA TYR A 350 5.58 15.56 18.06
C TYR A 350 6.39 16.83 17.73
N ALA A 351 6.24 17.84 18.57
CA ALA A 351 6.85 19.14 18.39
C ALA A 351 8.28 19.12 18.97
N ILE A 352 9.28 19.17 18.09
CA ILE A 352 10.70 19.02 18.40
C ILE A 352 11.39 20.38 18.25
N GLN A 353 11.70 21.00 19.38
CA GLN A 353 12.45 22.25 19.43
C GLN A 353 13.95 21.97 19.23
N THR A 354 14.52 22.53 18.17
CA THR A 354 15.95 22.40 17.83
C THR A 354 16.80 23.58 18.31
N GLY A 355 16.17 24.68 18.74
CA GLY A 355 16.83 25.88 19.24
C GLY A 355 15.85 26.99 19.67
N GLY A 356 16.33 28.23 19.85
CA GLY A 356 15.48 29.43 19.94
C GLY A 356 14.92 29.81 21.31
N GLY A 357 15.21 29.04 22.36
CA GLY A 357 14.87 29.41 23.75
C GLY A 357 13.38 29.32 24.10
N LYS A 358 12.97 30.05 25.16
CA LYS A 358 11.70 29.80 25.87
C LYS A 358 10.43 30.10 25.08
N GLU A 359 10.48 31.03 24.13
CA GLU A 359 9.30 31.44 23.37
C GLU A 359 8.86 30.34 22.40
N VAL A 360 9.82 29.71 21.70
CA VAL A 360 9.59 28.49 20.89
C VAL A 360 8.95 27.38 21.73
N SER A 361 9.43 27.20 22.96
CA SER A 361 8.88 26.19 23.87
C SER A 361 7.39 26.41 24.20
N SER A 362 6.88 27.64 24.14
CA SER A 362 5.47 27.93 24.42
C SER A 362 4.57 27.42 23.30
N ASP A 363 4.86 27.81 22.06
CA ASP A 363 4.04 27.48 20.89
C ASP A 363 4.09 25.98 20.58
N PHE A 364 5.28 25.38 20.66
CA PHE A 364 5.47 23.95 20.41
C PHE A 364 4.77 23.09 21.48
N LYS A 365 4.76 23.53 22.75
CA LYS A 365 3.97 22.87 23.79
C LYS A 365 2.48 22.96 23.52
N GLU A 366 1.99 24.12 23.09
CA GLU A 366 0.57 24.27 22.75
C GLU A 366 0.18 23.36 21.58
N LEU A 367 0.99 23.33 20.51
CA LEU A 367 0.78 22.48 19.33
C LEU A 367 0.72 20.99 19.70
N ALA A 368 1.69 20.51 20.49
CA ALA A 368 1.71 19.14 20.97
C ALA A 368 0.47 18.82 21.84
N GLN A 369 0.14 19.69 22.80
CA GLN A 369 -1.00 19.48 23.69
C GLN A 369 -2.33 19.44 22.94
N LYS A 370 -2.54 20.34 21.98
CA LYS A 370 -3.81 20.43 21.24
C LYS A 370 -4.02 19.30 20.24
N SER A 371 -2.94 18.71 19.73
CA SER A 371 -2.98 17.53 18.87
C SER A 371 -3.04 16.21 19.63
N GLY A 372 -2.81 16.22 20.95
CA GLY A 372 -2.66 15.01 21.75
C GLY A 372 -1.26 14.37 21.64
N GLY A 373 -0.30 15.05 21.01
CA GLY A 373 1.08 14.58 20.87
C GLY A 373 2.02 15.03 22.00
N LYS A 374 3.32 15.06 21.71
CA LYS A 374 4.40 15.28 22.71
C LYS A 374 5.32 16.43 22.32
N PHE A 375 5.81 17.17 23.30
CA PHE A 375 6.82 18.21 23.12
C PHE A 375 8.20 17.68 23.53
N ILE A 376 9.21 17.90 22.67
CA ILE A 376 10.60 17.45 22.87
C ILE A 376 11.51 18.67 22.67
N ASN A 377 12.36 18.98 23.66
CA ASN A 377 13.34 20.06 23.56
C ASN A 377 14.76 19.49 23.42
N LEU A 378 15.35 19.58 22.23
CA LEU A 378 16.68 19.02 21.98
C LEU A 378 17.79 19.70 22.79
N GLU A 379 17.60 20.95 23.23
CA GLU A 379 18.59 21.67 24.05
C GLU A 379 18.65 21.15 25.50
N GLU A 380 17.54 20.61 26.02
CA GLU A 380 17.42 20.13 27.40
C GLU A 380 17.79 18.64 27.56
N TYR A 381 17.83 17.88 26.46
CA TYR A 381 18.18 16.46 26.47
C TYR A 381 19.70 16.26 26.60
N ASN A 382 20.20 16.36 27.84
CA ASN A 382 21.56 15.94 28.23
C ASN A 382 21.58 15.35 29.65
N ALA A 383 20.66 14.42 29.93
CA ALA A 383 20.52 13.81 31.24
C ALA A 383 21.07 12.37 31.26
N ARG A 384 22.40 12.26 31.28
CA ARG A 384 23.27 11.09 31.60
C ARG A 384 23.04 9.72 30.91
N ASP A 385 21.84 9.35 30.46
CA ASP A 385 21.54 8.10 29.74
C ASP A 385 20.36 8.19 28.75
N TYR A 386 19.66 9.33 28.64
CA TYR A 386 18.48 9.49 27.77
C TYR A 386 18.76 10.46 26.62
N SER A 387 18.90 9.94 25.40
CA SER A 387 19.22 10.73 24.20
C SER A 387 17.96 11.13 23.42
N VAL A 388 18.12 12.09 22.51
CA VAL A 388 17.07 12.50 21.56
C VAL A 388 16.58 11.33 20.71
N ALA A 389 17.51 10.47 20.27
CA ALA A 389 17.18 9.27 19.52
C ALA A 389 16.28 8.33 20.33
N ASP A 390 16.45 8.27 21.65
CA ASP A 390 15.63 7.44 22.54
C ASP A 390 14.23 8.05 22.73
N ALA A 391 14.15 9.37 22.88
CA ALA A 391 12.87 10.07 22.94
C ALA A 391 12.05 9.90 21.66
N ILE A 392 12.71 9.95 20.50
CA ILE A 392 12.09 9.70 19.19
C ILE A 392 11.70 8.22 19.06
N TYR A 393 12.57 7.30 19.48
CA TYR A 393 12.28 5.88 19.47
C TYR A 393 11.03 5.57 20.28
N ASP A 394 10.96 5.99 21.53
CA ASP A 394 9.81 5.79 22.42
C ASP A 394 8.54 6.46 21.87
N SER A 395 8.70 7.61 21.21
CA SER A 395 7.62 8.35 20.56
C SER A 395 6.99 7.58 19.40
N ILE A 396 7.81 6.97 18.55
CA ILE A 396 7.34 6.11 17.46
C ILE A 396 6.83 4.78 18.05
N ASN A 397 7.50 4.24 19.07
CA ASN A 397 7.21 2.99 19.76
C ASN A 397 6.08 3.05 20.78
N SER A 398 5.25 4.09 20.71
CA SER A 398 3.94 4.11 21.35
C SER A 398 2.94 3.35 20.47
N GLY A 399 2.19 2.45 21.08
CA GLY A 399 1.15 1.65 20.46
C GLY A 399 -0.12 2.46 20.18
N THR A 400 -1.13 1.74 19.71
CA THR A 400 -2.27 2.26 18.98
C THR A 400 -3.56 1.90 19.71
N ALA A 401 -4.70 1.88 19.00
CA ALA A 401 -5.97 1.38 19.53
C ALA A 401 -6.31 -0.02 18.98
N LYS A 402 -5.32 -0.72 18.42
CA LYS A 402 -5.40 -2.06 17.83
C LYS A 402 -4.38 -2.95 18.54
N ASP A 403 -4.53 -4.27 18.37
CA ASP A 403 -3.54 -5.24 18.83
C ASP A 403 -2.17 -4.95 18.18
N ASP A 404 -1.22 -4.49 18.99
CA ASP A 404 0.11 -4.10 18.56
C ASP A 404 1.19 -5.11 18.95
N VAL A 405 2.28 -5.11 18.18
CA VAL A 405 3.54 -5.75 18.57
C VAL A 405 4.57 -4.67 18.78
N LEU A 406 4.88 -4.40 20.05
CA LEU A 406 5.84 -3.37 20.46
C LEU A 406 7.09 -4.03 21.00
N LYS A 407 8.24 -3.50 20.62
CA LYS A 407 9.53 -4.02 21.06
C LYS A 407 10.42 -2.85 21.46
N GLY A 408 10.96 -2.87 22.67
CA GLY A 408 12.00 -1.97 23.10
C GLY A 408 13.36 -2.33 22.50
N ASN A 409 14.32 -1.44 22.71
CA ASN A 409 15.69 -1.58 22.25
C ASN A 409 16.61 -1.99 23.42
N GLU A 410 17.91 -1.72 23.31
CA GLU A 410 18.89 -2.11 24.35
C GLU A 410 19.02 -1.09 25.49
N LYS A 411 18.19 -0.04 25.50
CA LYS A 411 18.22 1.05 26.47
C LYS A 411 16.90 1.13 27.22
N ASN A 412 16.88 1.90 28.31
CA ASN A 412 15.69 2.19 29.09
C ASN A 412 14.59 2.79 28.20
N ASN A 413 13.54 2.03 27.94
CA ASN A 413 12.43 2.44 27.10
C ASN A 413 11.22 2.90 27.90
N ARG A 414 10.44 3.78 27.28
CA ARG A 414 9.09 4.11 27.72
C ARG A 414 8.11 3.63 26.66
N ILE A 415 7.44 2.53 26.93
CA ILE A 415 6.47 1.91 26.01
C ILE A 415 5.07 2.08 26.59
N GLU A 416 4.17 2.65 25.79
CA GLU A 416 2.74 2.77 26.09
C GLU A 416 2.01 2.12 24.94
N ALA A 417 1.35 0.98 25.16
CA ALA A 417 0.76 0.20 24.07
C ALA A 417 -0.64 0.64 23.67
N GLY A 418 -1.36 1.32 24.56
CA GLY A 418 -2.59 1.99 24.21
C GLY A 418 -3.80 1.10 24.46
N ALA A 419 -4.60 0.81 23.44
CA ALA A 419 -5.74 -0.09 23.56
C ALA A 419 -5.62 -1.22 22.52
N GLY A 420 -6.16 -2.40 22.82
CA GLY A 420 -5.93 -3.60 22.02
C GLY A 420 -5.40 -4.72 22.90
N ASN A 421 -5.27 -5.93 22.35
CA ASN A 421 -4.58 -7.02 23.03
C ASN A 421 -3.11 -7.04 22.58
N ASP A 422 -2.26 -6.30 23.29
CA ASP A 422 -0.92 -6.01 22.81
C ASP A 422 0.10 -7.08 23.19
N LYS A 423 1.13 -7.25 22.35
CA LYS A 423 2.34 -8.02 22.68
C LYS A 423 3.52 -7.09 22.80
N ILE A 424 4.03 -6.93 24.02
CA ILE A 424 5.09 -5.99 24.33
C ILE A 424 6.34 -6.74 24.77
N TYR A 425 7.47 -6.43 24.14
CA TYR A 425 8.80 -6.91 24.52
C TYR A 425 9.61 -5.72 25.04
N GLY A 426 10.01 -5.74 26.30
CA GLY A 426 10.75 -4.64 26.94
C GLY A 426 12.12 -4.42 26.32
N GLY A 427 12.81 -5.49 25.91
CA GLY A 427 14.17 -5.39 25.44
C GLY A 427 15.17 -5.48 26.60
N LYS A 428 16.21 -4.65 26.57
CA LYS A 428 17.16 -4.56 27.69
C LYS A 428 17.06 -3.19 28.34
N GLY A 429 17.44 -3.12 29.61
CA GLY A 429 17.48 -1.88 30.37
C GLY A 429 16.32 -1.75 31.35
N ASP A 430 16.25 -0.59 31.99
CA ASP A 430 15.24 -0.32 33.02
C ASP A 430 14.01 0.30 32.35
N ASP A 431 13.10 -0.56 31.88
CA ASP A 431 11.94 -0.14 31.08
C ASP A 431 10.74 0.27 31.92
N VAL A 432 10.00 1.25 31.41
CA VAL A 432 8.67 1.62 31.91
C VAL A 432 7.65 1.26 30.84
N ILE A 433 6.90 0.18 31.09
CA ILE A 433 5.92 -0.36 30.15
C ILE A 433 4.51 -0.21 30.72
N THR A 434 3.62 0.36 29.92
CA THR A 434 2.17 0.41 30.19
C THR A 434 1.46 -0.29 29.04
N GLY A 435 0.76 -1.40 29.32
CA GLY A 435 -0.05 -2.10 28.32
C GLY A 435 -1.25 -1.26 27.89
N GLY A 436 -2.03 -0.81 28.87
CA GLY A 436 -3.19 0.04 28.62
C GLY A 436 -4.47 -0.77 28.67
N ALA A 437 -5.36 -0.63 27.68
CA ALA A 437 -6.70 -1.21 27.69
C ALA A 437 -6.82 -2.44 26.77
N GLY A 438 -6.96 -3.63 27.37
CA GLY A 438 -7.19 -4.89 26.68
C GLY A 438 -6.43 -6.03 27.36
N ASP A 439 -6.40 -7.21 26.75
CA ASP A 439 -5.70 -8.37 27.29
C ASP A 439 -4.24 -8.40 26.78
N ASP A 440 -3.38 -7.61 27.44
CA ASP A 440 -1.98 -7.43 27.04
C ASP A 440 -1.07 -8.56 27.54
N THR A 441 -0.09 -8.91 26.72
CA THR A 441 1.02 -9.81 27.06
C THR A 441 2.33 -9.05 27.07
N ILE A 442 2.95 -8.92 28.24
CA ILE A 442 4.18 -8.15 28.45
C ILE A 442 5.33 -9.08 28.82
N TYR A 443 6.39 -9.05 28.01
CA TYR A 443 7.66 -9.71 28.26
C TYR A 443 8.68 -8.64 28.66
N GLY A 444 9.05 -8.57 29.94
CA GLY A 444 10.07 -7.60 30.41
C GLY A 444 11.49 -7.88 29.89
N GLU A 445 11.74 -9.08 29.33
CA GLU A 445 13.04 -9.51 28.81
C GLU A 445 14.21 -9.26 29.79
N GLU A 446 15.38 -8.81 29.33
CA GLU A 446 16.60 -8.66 30.15
C GLU A 446 16.71 -7.24 30.74
N GLY A 447 15.87 -6.92 31.73
CA GLY A 447 15.93 -5.67 32.51
C GLY A 447 16.10 -5.92 34.02
N ALA A 448 16.84 -5.07 34.75
CA ALA A 448 17.21 -5.24 36.17
C ALA A 448 16.39 -4.39 37.15
#